data_AF-A0A940MU71-F1
#
_entry.id   AF-A0A940MU71-F1
#
_cell.length_a   1.000
_cell.length_b   1.000
_cell.length_c   1.000
_cell.angle_alpha   90.00
_cell.angle_beta   90.00
_cell.angle_gamma   90.00
#
_symmetry.space_group_name_H-M   'P 1'
#
loop_
_entity.id
_entity.type
_entity.pdbx_description
1 polymer ?
#
loop_
_entity_poly.entity_id
_entity_poly.type
_entity_poly.pdbx_seq_one_letter_code
_entity_poly.pdbx_strand_id
1 'polypeptide(L)'
;MRDSRDDDTIRMTPPPAAAAALPARRPGWRPGGLAALAIGLIGAIWIGVQWTGLTERPAVPGPLSSPAQEAPPPPAPVFPAMDREAVLRWQPAETTIVRLADLPGVFLIAFPDLARQGRAMNRIAAFVEKALAPRDRLLDDTALAAAIAAEGQTAETYYYGHDYALAEMERFFALARASGIALNAEERWLEAQMPALGAGARTAPRAVITIPAEAGSFDASARRAVLEHEAGHGLFFTDPAFAAQVTRAWREVFTEAERDAFRRFLKAEGYDTSLEWLMANEAMAYLVFTPDTRFFDPARDLGLDPAAAERLRAAMRPAPRR
;
A
#
# COMPACT_ATOMS: atom_id res chain seq x y z
N MET A 1 39.49 7.79 -3.68
CA MET A 1 39.25 8.27 -2.31
C MET A 1 38.59 9.64 -2.39
N ARG A 2 37.27 9.65 -2.57
CA ARG A 2 36.38 10.82 -2.41
C ARG A 2 35.13 10.31 -1.72
N ASP A 3 34.79 11.03 -0.67
CA ASP A 3 33.76 10.79 0.33
C ASP A 3 32.37 11.03 -0.29
N SER A 4 31.49 10.03 -0.26
CA SER A 4 30.07 10.14 -0.60
C SER A 4 29.26 9.94 0.68
N ARG A 5 29.12 11.03 1.45
CA ARG A 5 28.12 11.16 2.50
C ARG A 5 27.10 12.14 1.99
N ASP A 6 25.90 11.63 1.73
CA ASP A 6 24.58 12.28 1.82
C ASP A 6 23.63 11.33 1.07
N ASP A 7 23.17 10.31 1.80
CA ASP A 7 22.16 9.33 1.37
C ASP A 7 20.90 9.61 2.19
N ASP A 8 20.11 10.58 1.73
CA ASP A 8 18.80 10.92 2.27
C ASP A 8 17.75 9.99 1.66
N THR A 9 17.37 8.94 2.38
CA THR A 9 16.31 8.00 1.99
C THR A 9 15.32 7.73 3.14
N ILE A 10 14.30 8.58 3.38
CA ILE A 10 12.95 8.20 3.93
C ILE A 10 11.88 9.23 3.49
N ARG A 11 10.66 8.77 3.16
CA ARG A 11 9.34 9.45 3.36
C ARG A 11 8.29 8.34 3.53
N MET A 12 7.93 7.84 4.71
CA MET A 12 7.36 8.45 5.91
C MET A 12 8.16 9.57 6.58
N THR A 13 7.54 10.72 6.81
CA THR A 13 8.17 11.91 7.41
C THR A 13 8.89 11.57 8.75
N PRO A 14 10.24 11.65 8.85
CA PRO A 14 10.93 11.43 10.12
C PRO A 14 10.65 12.59 11.09
N PRO A 15 10.65 12.35 12.42
CA PRO A 15 10.50 13.43 13.39
C PRO A 15 11.64 14.44 13.20
N PRO A 16 11.39 15.75 13.43
CA PRO A 16 12.46 16.74 13.40
C PRO A 16 13.56 16.31 14.36
N ALA A 17 14.80 16.22 13.87
CA ALA A 17 15.96 15.99 14.71
C ALA A 17 15.92 16.99 15.87
N ALA A 18 16.11 16.52 17.10
CA ALA A 18 16.18 17.37 18.27
C ALA A 18 17.24 18.46 18.01
N ALA A 19 16.78 19.68 17.74
CA ALA A 19 17.65 20.79 17.42
C ALA A 19 18.52 21.08 18.65
N ALA A 20 19.82 20.78 18.51
CA ALA A 20 20.82 21.39 19.38
C ALA A 20 20.65 22.92 19.27
N ALA A 21 20.41 23.55 20.42
CA ALA A 21 20.19 24.98 20.52
C ALA A 21 21.38 25.75 19.91
N LEU A 22 21.14 26.43 18.79
CA LEU A 22 22.01 27.47 18.27
C LEU A 22 21.41 28.85 18.58
N PRO A 23 22.26 29.86 18.86
CA PRO A 23 21.84 31.07 19.53
C PRO A 23 21.02 32.00 18.64
N ALA A 24 20.11 32.72 19.31
CA ALA A 24 19.19 33.68 18.75
C ALA A 24 19.85 34.68 17.78
N ARG A 25 19.33 34.73 16.55
CA ARG A 25 19.53 35.86 15.62
C ARG A 25 18.28 36.73 15.57
N ARG A 26 18.52 38.04 15.67
CA ARG A 26 17.53 39.15 15.74
C ARG A 26 16.77 39.33 14.41
N PRO A 27 15.58 40.00 14.45
CA PRO A 27 14.65 40.02 13.33
C PRO A 27 15.01 41.10 12.30
N GLY A 28 14.88 40.75 11.02
CA GLY A 28 15.02 41.63 9.87
C GLY A 28 13.88 41.41 8.87
N TRP A 29 13.16 42.50 8.61
CA TRP A 29 11.91 42.69 7.85
C TRP A 29 12.18 42.77 6.33
N ARG A 30 11.52 41.98 5.46
CA ARG A 30 10.42 42.31 4.49
C ARG A 30 10.73 41.57 3.14
N PRO A 31 9.91 41.63 2.07
CA PRO A 31 8.50 41.21 1.91
C PRO A 31 8.25 40.40 0.60
N GLY A 32 7.06 39.82 0.46
CA GLY A 32 6.30 39.78 -0.82
C GLY A 32 6.66 38.73 -1.88
N GLY A 33 5.66 37.93 -2.26
CA GLY A 33 5.69 37.08 -3.46
C GLY A 33 4.41 36.25 -3.62
N LEU A 34 3.38 36.85 -4.21
CA LEU A 34 2.15 36.22 -4.69
C LEU A 34 2.42 35.28 -5.88
N ALA A 35 1.75 34.12 -5.94
CA ALA A 35 1.21 33.48 -7.16
C ALA A 35 0.62 32.11 -6.77
N ALA A 36 -0.42 31.56 -7.38
CA ALA A 36 -1.57 32.02 -8.15
C ALA A 36 -2.52 30.79 -8.21
N LEU A 37 -3.82 31.04 -8.34
CA LEU A 37 -4.85 30.03 -8.50
C LEU A 37 -4.68 29.20 -9.79
N ALA A 38 -5.18 27.96 -9.77
CA ALA A 38 -5.90 27.40 -10.91
C ALA A 38 -7.02 26.46 -10.43
N ILE A 39 -8.26 26.85 -10.75
CA ILE A 39 -9.48 26.06 -10.63
C ILE A 39 -9.60 25.21 -11.89
N GLY A 40 -9.90 23.92 -11.73
CA GLY A 40 -10.32 23.02 -12.80
C GLY A 40 -11.63 22.33 -12.40
N LEU A 41 -12.72 22.77 -13.02
CA LEU A 41 -14.07 22.22 -12.93
C LEU A 41 -14.26 21.12 -13.99
N ILE A 42 -15.22 20.22 -13.75
CA ILE A 42 -15.77 19.14 -14.63
C ILE A 42 -15.05 17.79 -14.43
N GLY A 43 -15.70 16.66 -14.18
CA GLY A 43 -17.12 16.33 -14.12
C GLY A 43 -17.31 14.92 -13.53
N ALA A 44 -18.37 14.75 -12.75
CA ALA A 44 -18.71 13.49 -12.12
C ALA A 44 -19.25 12.48 -13.14
N ILE A 45 -18.54 11.37 -13.31
CA ILE A 45 -19.14 10.09 -13.74
C ILE A 45 -18.66 9.04 -12.75
N TRP A 46 -19.54 8.70 -11.81
CA TRP A 46 -19.40 7.61 -10.87
C TRP A 46 -19.57 6.27 -11.58
N ILE A 47 -18.53 5.43 -11.54
CA ILE A 47 -18.70 3.98 -11.68
C ILE A 47 -18.15 3.37 -10.40
N GLY A 48 -19.01 3.29 -9.39
CA GLY A 48 -18.76 2.42 -8.25
C GLY A 48 -18.76 0.98 -8.75
N VAL A 49 -17.64 0.28 -8.58
CA VAL A 49 -17.61 -1.17 -8.77
C VAL A 49 -18.46 -1.77 -7.66
N GLN A 50 -19.71 -2.05 -8.02
CA GLN A 50 -20.68 -2.76 -7.18
C GLN A 50 -20.16 -4.18 -6.97
N TRP A 51 -19.58 -4.43 -5.79
CA TRP A 51 -19.45 -5.78 -5.24
C TRP A 51 -20.84 -6.26 -4.81
N THR A 52 -21.68 -6.61 -5.78
CA THR A 52 -23.00 -7.21 -5.52
C THR A 52 -23.03 -8.65 -6.01
N GLY A 53 -23.11 -9.56 -5.04
CA GLY A 53 -23.99 -10.73 -5.12
C GLY A 53 -23.59 -11.86 -6.06
N LEU A 54 -22.82 -12.83 -5.56
CA LEU A 54 -22.96 -14.21 -6.01
C LEU A 54 -24.22 -14.80 -5.35
N THR A 55 -25.35 -14.70 -6.04
CA THR A 55 -26.54 -15.50 -5.70
C THR A 55 -26.29 -16.94 -6.12
N GLU A 56 -26.17 -17.85 -5.15
CA GLU A 56 -26.13 -19.28 -5.38
C GLU A 56 -27.42 -19.77 -6.07
N ARG A 57 -27.28 -20.57 -7.12
CA ARG A 57 -28.36 -21.41 -7.64
C ARG A 57 -28.42 -22.70 -6.83
N PRO A 58 -29.62 -23.22 -6.48
CA PRO A 58 -29.71 -24.51 -5.82
C PRO A 58 -29.29 -25.63 -6.78
N ALA A 59 -28.43 -26.52 -6.30
CA ALA A 59 -27.93 -27.67 -7.04
C ALA A 59 -28.99 -28.79 -7.13
N VAL A 60 -29.15 -29.35 -8.33
CA VAL A 60 -29.91 -30.57 -8.58
C VAL A 60 -29.02 -31.78 -8.22
N PRO A 61 -29.50 -32.77 -7.44
CA PRO A 61 -28.68 -33.92 -7.06
C PRO A 61 -28.46 -34.85 -8.24
N GLY A 62 -27.20 -35.03 -8.64
CA GLY A 62 -26.75 -36.04 -9.60
C GLY A 62 -26.45 -37.39 -8.93
N PRO A 63 -26.41 -38.49 -9.70
CA PRO A 63 -26.32 -39.86 -9.18
C PRO A 63 -24.94 -40.20 -8.59
N LEU A 64 -24.96 -41.17 -7.66
CA LEU A 64 -23.87 -41.62 -6.79
C LEU A 64 -22.64 -42.11 -7.57
N SER A 65 -21.46 -41.55 -7.22
CA SER A 65 -20.16 -41.87 -7.80
C SER A 65 -19.56 -43.18 -7.27
N SER A 66 -18.90 -43.90 -8.17
CA SER A 66 -17.99 -45.04 -7.94
C SER A 66 -16.85 -44.75 -6.95
N PRO A 67 -16.23 -45.79 -6.35
CA PRO A 67 -15.21 -45.63 -5.32
C PRO A 67 -14.00 -44.82 -5.81
N ALA A 68 -13.62 -43.85 -4.99
CA ALA A 68 -12.61 -42.84 -5.27
C ALA A 68 -11.23 -43.45 -5.52
N GLN A 69 -10.71 -43.18 -6.71
CA GLN A 69 -9.28 -43.26 -6.99
C GLN A 69 -8.59 -42.19 -6.13
N GLU A 70 -7.67 -42.62 -5.27
CA GLU A 70 -6.93 -41.75 -4.36
C GLU A 70 -6.18 -40.70 -5.20
N ALA A 71 -6.57 -39.43 -5.05
CA ALA A 71 -6.00 -38.34 -5.81
C ALA A 71 -4.50 -38.22 -5.50
N PRO A 72 -3.65 -37.90 -6.50
CA PRO A 72 -2.25 -37.61 -6.23
C PRO A 72 -2.13 -36.50 -5.17
N PRO A 73 -1.10 -36.55 -4.30
CA PRO A 73 -0.91 -35.52 -3.29
C PRO A 73 -0.89 -34.14 -3.95
N PRO A 74 -1.50 -33.11 -3.33
CA PRO A 74 -1.53 -31.78 -3.91
C PRO A 74 -0.09 -31.33 -4.20
N PRO A 75 0.14 -30.65 -5.34
CA PRO A 75 1.46 -30.08 -5.63
C PRO A 75 1.91 -29.22 -4.46
N ALA A 76 3.22 -29.23 -4.18
CA ALA A 76 3.82 -28.40 -3.13
C ALA A 76 3.30 -26.96 -3.22
N PRO A 77 3.12 -26.25 -2.08
CA PRO A 77 2.69 -24.87 -2.13
C PRO A 77 3.67 -24.06 -2.99
N VAL A 78 3.13 -23.39 -4.02
CA VAL A 78 3.91 -22.65 -5.03
C VAL A 78 4.75 -21.53 -4.39
N PHE A 79 4.34 -21.04 -3.22
CA PHE A 79 5.08 -20.09 -2.40
C PHE A 79 5.18 -20.60 -0.94
N PRO A 80 6.38 -20.62 -0.33
CA PRO A 80 6.53 -21.04 1.05
C PRO A 80 5.80 -20.06 1.99
N ALA A 81 5.22 -20.60 3.07
CA ALA A 81 4.62 -19.79 4.11
C ALA A 81 5.68 -19.36 5.13
N MET A 82 5.67 -18.10 5.54
CA MET A 82 6.55 -17.56 6.59
C MET A 82 5.74 -16.77 7.60
N ASP A 83 6.08 -16.92 8.88
CA ASP A 83 5.58 -16.02 9.92
C ASP A 83 6.28 -14.66 9.85
N ARG A 84 5.67 -13.64 10.45
CA ARG A 84 6.16 -12.26 10.39
C ARG A 84 7.54 -12.10 11.01
N GLU A 85 7.83 -12.83 12.08
CA GLU A 85 9.15 -12.79 12.73
C GLU A 85 10.25 -13.35 11.83
N ALA A 86 9.95 -14.41 11.08
CA ALA A 86 10.85 -14.97 10.08
C ALA A 86 11.06 -14.01 8.91
N VAL A 87 9.99 -13.33 8.44
CA VAL A 87 10.08 -12.29 7.39
C VAL A 87 10.97 -11.13 7.84
N LEU A 88 10.84 -10.67 9.08
CA LEU A 88 11.62 -9.54 9.59
C LEU A 88 13.11 -9.85 9.68
N ARG A 89 13.48 -11.08 10.04
CA ARG A 89 14.88 -11.53 10.07
C ARG A 89 15.44 -11.88 8.70
N TRP A 90 14.59 -12.01 7.68
CA TRP A 90 15.00 -12.46 6.37
C TRP A 90 15.44 -11.27 5.51
N GLN A 91 16.65 -11.41 4.94
CA GLN A 91 17.16 -10.52 3.89
C GLN A 91 17.29 -11.33 2.60
N PRO A 92 16.43 -11.09 1.59
CA PRO A 92 16.48 -11.84 0.33
C PRO A 92 17.72 -11.46 -0.48
N ALA A 93 18.46 -12.45 -1.00
CA ALA A 93 19.52 -12.20 -1.99
C ALA A 93 18.95 -11.99 -3.41
N GLU A 94 17.74 -12.50 -3.66
CA GLU A 94 17.03 -12.42 -4.93
C GLU A 94 15.55 -12.09 -4.70
N THR A 95 14.90 -11.46 -5.67
CA THR A 95 13.46 -11.17 -5.60
C THR A 95 12.68 -12.46 -5.40
N THR A 96 11.99 -12.58 -4.27
CA THR A 96 11.35 -13.83 -3.84
C THR A 96 9.94 -13.55 -3.33
N ILE A 97 9.03 -14.50 -3.57
CA ILE A 97 7.64 -14.43 -3.09
C ILE A 97 7.44 -15.47 -1.98
N VAL A 98 6.86 -15.02 -0.88
CA VAL A 98 6.41 -15.86 0.24
C VAL A 98 4.96 -15.55 0.56
N ARG A 99 4.28 -16.44 1.27
CA ARG A 99 2.94 -16.19 1.80
C ARG A 99 3.04 -15.91 3.29
N LEU A 100 2.31 -14.90 3.78
CA LEU A 100 2.23 -14.67 5.23
C LEU A 100 1.42 -15.79 5.89
N ALA A 101 2.00 -16.42 6.92
CA ALA A 101 1.41 -17.60 7.56
C ALA A 101 0.09 -17.30 8.27
N ASP A 102 -0.02 -16.12 8.90
CA ASP A 102 -1.21 -15.66 9.61
C ASP A 102 -2.25 -14.98 8.68
N LEU A 103 -1.84 -14.60 7.46
CA LEU A 103 -2.68 -13.99 6.43
C LEU A 103 -2.55 -14.77 5.11
N PRO A 104 -3.19 -15.96 4.97
CA PRO A 104 -2.97 -16.85 3.84
C PRO A 104 -3.46 -16.30 2.47
N GLY A 105 -4.22 -15.20 2.47
CA GLY A 105 -4.58 -14.43 1.28
C GLY A 105 -3.52 -13.45 0.80
N VAL A 106 -2.48 -13.19 1.62
CA VAL A 106 -1.48 -12.15 1.42
C VAL A 106 -0.14 -12.76 1.03
N PHE A 107 0.39 -12.31 -0.09
CA PHE A 107 1.71 -12.66 -0.60
C PHE A 107 2.66 -11.49 -0.41
N LEU A 108 3.84 -11.77 0.16
CA LEU A 108 4.89 -10.78 0.33
C LEU A 108 5.94 -11.01 -0.76
N ILE A 109 6.24 -9.95 -1.52
CA ILE A 109 7.38 -9.92 -2.42
C ILE A 109 8.51 -9.19 -1.71
N ALA A 110 9.60 -9.91 -1.48
CA ALA A 110 10.80 -9.38 -0.87
C ALA A 110 11.82 -9.08 -1.97
N PHE A 111 12.25 -7.82 -2.07
CA PHE A 111 13.29 -7.38 -2.99
C PHE A 111 14.63 -7.28 -2.25
N PRO A 112 15.77 -7.57 -2.93
CA PRO A 112 17.08 -7.42 -2.32
C PRO A 112 17.48 -5.94 -2.11
N ASP A 113 16.87 -5.01 -2.86
CA ASP A 113 17.14 -3.58 -2.79
C ASP A 113 15.93 -2.74 -3.26
N LEU A 114 15.91 -1.47 -2.86
CA LEU A 114 14.86 -0.51 -3.22
C LEU A 114 14.82 -0.20 -4.73
N ALA A 115 15.95 -0.33 -5.43
CA ALA A 115 15.99 -0.05 -6.86
C ALA A 115 15.20 -1.10 -7.66
N ARG A 116 15.32 -2.39 -7.30
CA ARG A 116 14.49 -3.47 -7.87
C ARG A 116 13.03 -3.33 -7.51
N GLN A 117 12.73 -2.98 -6.26
CA GLN A 117 11.36 -2.71 -5.84
C GLN A 117 10.75 -1.58 -6.66
N GLY A 118 11.43 -0.44 -6.75
CA GLY A 118 10.96 0.71 -7.52
C GLY A 118 10.72 0.38 -9.00
N ARG A 119 11.61 -0.40 -9.63
CA ARG A 119 11.40 -0.86 -11.02
C ARG A 119 10.19 -1.78 -11.17
N ALA A 120 9.89 -2.60 -10.17
CA ALA A 120 8.74 -3.50 -10.20
C ALA A 120 7.40 -2.78 -9.91
N MET A 121 7.41 -1.85 -8.97
CA MET A 121 6.18 -1.40 -8.29
C MET A 121 5.80 0.07 -8.56
N ASN A 122 6.74 0.97 -8.87
CA ASN A 122 6.43 2.41 -8.95
C ASN A 122 5.38 2.75 -10.03
N ARG A 123 5.38 2.03 -11.15
CA ARG A 123 4.37 2.26 -12.19
C ARG A 123 2.98 1.80 -11.76
N ILE A 124 2.91 0.73 -10.95
CA ILE A 124 1.67 0.26 -10.34
C ILE A 124 1.19 1.30 -9.32
N ALA A 125 2.08 1.80 -8.46
CA ALA A 125 1.78 2.86 -7.50
C ALA A 125 1.25 4.13 -8.19
N ALA A 126 1.93 4.59 -9.23
CA ALA A 126 1.47 5.71 -10.04
C ALA A 126 0.03 5.48 -10.55
N PHE A 127 -0.26 4.28 -11.05
CA PHE A 127 -1.58 3.93 -11.58
C PHE A 127 -2.68 3.78 -10.53
N VAL A 128 -2.37 3.22 -9.35
CA VAL A 128 -3.38 2.82 -8.35
C VAL A 128 -3.70 3.93 -7.36
N GLU A 129 -2.73 4.72 -6.92
CA GLU A 129 -2.88 5.54 -5.69
C GLU A 129 -2.42 6.99 -5.82
N LYS A 130 -1.48 7.31 -6.72
CA LYS A 130 -0.92 8.67 -6.83
C LYS A 130 -1.89 9.68 -7.46
N ALA A 131 -1.95 10.88 -6.90
CA ALA A 131 -2.90 11.93 -7.28
C ALA A 131 -2.65 12.53 -8.67
N LEU A 132 -1.40 12.63 -9.08
CA LEU A 132 -1.01 13.31 -10.33
C LEU A 132 -0.92 12.37 -11.53
N ALA A 133 -1.19 11.08 -11.32
CA ALA A 133 -1.09 10.07 -12.35
C ALA A 133 -2.48 9.69 -12.91
N PRO A 134 -2.57 9.48 -14.23
CA PRO A 134 -3.82 9.11 -14.86
C PRO A 134 -4.28 7.71 -14.44
N ARG A 135 -5.61 7.53 -14.30
CA ARG A 135 -6.21 6.25 -13.83
C ARG A 135 -6.74 5.37 -14.95
N ASP A 136 -6.79 5.91 -16.15
CA ASP A 136 -7.31 5.31 -17.38
C ASP A 136 -6.18 4.88 -18.34
N ARG A 137 -4.94 5.29 -18.09
CA ARG A 137 -3.76 4.90 -18.86
C ARG A 137 -2.54 4.72 -17.95
N LEU A 138 -1.56 3.95 -18.41
CA LEU A 138 -0.28 3.82 -17.72
C LEU A 138 0.70 4.90 -18.19
N LEU A 139 1.58 5.32 -17.29
CA LEU A 139 2.76 6.11 -17.64
C LEU A 139 3.80 5.19 -18.28
N ASP A 140 4.42 5.62 -19.38
CA ASP A 140 5.65 4.99 -19.88
C ASP A 140 6.85 5.34 -18.97
N ASP A 141 8.03 4.78 -19.26
CA ASP A 141 9.24 5.02 -18.46
C ASP A 141 9.62 6.50 -18.36
N THR A 142 9.45 7.26 -19.43
CA THR A 142 9.83 8.68 -19.45
C THR A 142 8.85 9.51 -18.63
N ALA A 143 7.55 9.27 -18.80
CA ALA A 143 6.51 9.95 -18.06
C ALA A 143 6.52 9.59 -16.57
N LEU A 144 6.80 8.33 -16.22
CA LEU A 144 6.95 7.89 -14.83
C LEU A 144 8.15 8.58 -14.17
N ALA A 145 9.31 8.59 -14.83
CA ALA A 145 10.49 9.28 -14.31
C ALA A 145 10.26 10.78 -14.10
N ALA A 146 9.55 11.43 -15.03
CA ALA A 146 9.17 12.84 -14.89
C ALA A 146 8.21 13.08 -13.72
N ALA A 147 7.24 12.19 -13.50
CA ALA A 147 6.30 12.28 -12.39
C ALA A 147 7.02 12.13 -11.03
N ILE A 148 7.90 11.14 -10.90
CA ILE A 148 8.72 10.92 -9.69
C ILE A 148 9.60 12.14 -9.40
N ALA A 149 10.28 12.68 -10.42
CA ALA A 149 11.12 13.86 -10.28
C ALA A 149 10.33 15.12 -9.87
N ALA A 150 9.09 15.28 -10.36
CA ALA A 150 8.23 16.40 -10.00
C ALA A 150 7.83 16.42 -8.51
N GLU A 151 7.83 15.25 -7.86
CA GLU A 151 7.62 15.10 -6.40
C GLU A 151 8.92 15.28 -5.58
N GLY A 152 10.05 15.52 -6.27
CA GLY A 152 11.37 15.63 -5.67
C GLY A 152 11.88 14.31 -5.09
N GLN A 153 11.44 13.19 -5.67
CA GLN A 153 11.81 11.83 -5.26
C GLN A 153 12.70 11.16 -6.31
N THR A 154 13.23 10.00 -5.94
CA THR A 154 13.93 9.06 -6.82
C THR A 154 13.10 7.79 -6.97
N ALA A 155 13.49 6.89 -7.88
CA ALA A 155 12.80 5.61 -8.03
C ALA A 155 12.85 4.78 -6.73
N GLU A 156 13.92 4.89 -5.96
CA GLU A 156 14.16 4.18 -4.69
C GLU A 156 13.39 4.79 -3.51
N THR A 157 13.01 6.07 -3.62
CA THR A 157 12.38 6.84 -2.53
C THR A 157 10.95 7.24 -2.84
N TYR A 158 10.41 6.76 -3.96
CA TYR A 158 9.03 7.01 -4.36
C TYR A 158 8.04 6.38 -3.37
N TYR A 159 8.34 5.14 -2.97
CA TYR A 159 7.62 4.36 -1.96
C TYR A 159 8.56 3.34 -1.29
N TYR A 160 8.38 3.12 0.02
CA TYR A 160 9.15 2.14 0.78
C TYR A 160 8.42 0.81 0.93
N GLY A 161 7.11 0.85 1.12
CA GLY A 161 6.22 -0.30 1.08
C GLY A 161 5.22 -0.14 -0.06
N HIS A 162 4.56 -1.24 -0.41
CA HIS A 162 3.55 -1.27 -1.45
C HIS A 162 2.56 -2.37 -1.11
N ASP A 163 1.27 -2.08 -1.26
CA ASP A 163 0.18 -3.02 -1.09
C ASP A 163 -0.80 -2.90 -2.27
N TYR A 164 -1.17 -4.01 -2.87
CA TYR A 164 -2.15 -4.01 -3.96
C TYR A 164 -3.06 -5.22 -3.87
N ALA A 165 -4.35 -5.01 -4.14
CA ALA A 165 -5.23 -6.12 -4.45
C ALA A 165 -4.75 -6.78 -5.76
N LEU A 166 -4.74 -8.11 -5.81
CA LEU A 166 -4.24 -8.82 -6.99
C LEU A 166 -4.99 -8.43 -8.27
N ALA A 167 -6.29 -8.14 -8.15
CA ALA A 167 -7.12 -7.67 -9.26
C ALA A 167 -6.67 -6.32 -9.85
N GLU A 168 -6.07 -5.44 -9.05
CA GLU A 168 -5.53 -4.16 -9.53
C GLU A 168 -4.25 -4.36 -10.34
N MET A 169 -3.41 -5.31 -9.92
CA MET A 169 -2.24 -5.73 -10.68
C MET A 169 -2.62 -6.41 -11.99
N GLU A 170 -3.68 -7.25 -11.99
CA GLU A 170 -4.24 -7.82 -13.22
C GLU A 170 -4.72 -6.72 -14.18
N ARG A 171 -5.41 -5.69 -13.65
CA ARG A 171 -5.85 -4.52 -14.43
C ARG A 171 -4.66 -3.76 -15.02
N PHE A 172 -3.60 -3.56 -14.24
CA PHE A 172 -2.36 -2.94 -14.70
C PHE A 172 -1.76 -3.69 -15.88
N PHE A 173 -1.52 -5.00 -15.77
CA PHE A 173 -0.92 -5.78 -16.86
C PHE A 173 -1.83 -5.87 -18.10
N ALA A 174 -3.15 -5.95 -17.90
CA ALA A 174 -4.10 -5.89 -19.00
C ALA A 174 -4.02 -4.56 -19.76
N LEU A 175 -3.93 -3.44 -19.04
CA LEU A 175 -3.83 -2.11 -19.62
C LEU A 175 -2.49 -1.88 -20.32
N ALA A 176 -1.39 -2.40 -19.76
CA ALA A 176 -0.07 -2.36 -20.40
C ALA A 176 -0.10 -3.05 -21.76
N ARG A 177 -0.64 -4.28 -21.83
CA ARG A 177 -0.79 -5.04 -23.08
C ARG A 177 -1.71 -4.32 -24.08
N ALA A 178 -2.85 -3.83 -23.63
CA ALA A 178 -3.81 -3.13 -24.49
C ALA A 178 -3.26 -1.82 -25.06
N SER A 179 -2.39 -1.14 -24.31
CA SER A 179 -1.81 0.16 -24.68
C SER A 179 -0.43 0.05 -25.35
N GLY A 180 0.11 -1.17 -25.52
CA GLY A 180 1.43 -1.38 -26.09
C GLY A 180 2.58 -0.84 -25.23
N ILE A 181 2.37 -0.67 -23.92
CA ILE A 181 3.42 -0.23 -22.99
C ILE A 181 4.38 -1.39 -22.76
N ALA A 182 5.66 -1.17 -23.05
CA ALA A 182 6.70 -2.15 -22.80
C ALA A 182 6.93 -2.29 -21.29
N LEU A 183 6.76 -3.51 -20.78
CA LEU A 183 7.14 -3.86 -19.42
C LEU A 183 8.67 -3.95 -19.31
N ASN A 184 9.24 -3.47 -18.21
CA ASN A 184 10.66 -3.66 -17.89
C ASN A 184 10.94 -5.10 -17.40
N ALA A 185 12.19 -5.40 -17.00
CA ALA A 185 12.56 -6.76 -16.59
C ALA A 185 11.83 -7.23 -15.32
N GLU A 186 11.74 -6.37 -14.32
CA GLU A 186 11.08 -6.63 -13.05
C GLU A 186 9.56 -6.75 -13.20
N GLU A 187 8.93 -5.88 -14.00
CA GLU A 187 7.50 -5.96 -14.30
C GLU A 187 7.15 -7.25 -15.07
N ARG A 188 7.98 -7.68 -16.03
CA ARG A 188 7.78 -8.97 -16.73
C ARG A 188 7.94 -10.16 -15.79
N TRP A 189 8.91 -10.10 -14.88
CA TRP A 189 9.06 -11.13 -13.86
C TRP A 189 7.80 -11.23 -13.00
N LEU A 190 7.24 -10.09 -12.60
CA LEU A 190 6.01 -10.00 -11.81
C LEU A 190 4.79 -10.51 -12.60
N GLU A 191 4.65 -10.11 -13.87
CA GLU A 191 3.60 -10.62 -14.77
C GLU A 191 3.62 -12.15 -14.86
N ALA A 192 4.81 -12.74 -14.93
CA ALA A 192 4.98 -14.20 -14.99
C ALA A 192 4.54 -14.91 -13.69
N GLN A 193 4.51 -14.23 -12.54
CA GLN A 193 4.03 -14.79 -11.27
C GLN A 193 2.51 -14.74 -11.12
N MET A 194 1.83 -13.88 -11.90
CA MET A 194 0.39 -13.63 -11.76
C MET A 194 -0.47 -14.91 -11.81
N PRO A 195 -0.22 -15.91 -12.69
CA PRO A 195 -1.00 -17.15 -12.68
C PRO A 195 -0.91 -17.92 -11.36
N ALA A 196 0.27 -17.96 -10.73
CA ALA A 196 0.49 -18.64 -9.46
C ALA A 196 -0.12 -17.85 -8.28
N LEU A 197 0.03 -16.53 -8.28
CA LEU A 197 -0.60 -15.64 -7.29
C LEU A 197 -2.14 -15.69 -7.37
N GLY A 198 -2.67 -15.80 -8.59
CA GLY A 198 -4.10 -15.89 -8.89
C GLY A 198 -4.72 -17.27 -8.66
N ALA A 199 -3.92 -18.28 -8.32
CA ALA A 199 -4.43 -19.62 -8.03
C ALA A 199 -5.41 -19.59 -6.83
N GLY A 200 -6.68 -19.90 -7.12
CA GLY A 200 -7.77 -19.81 -6.14
C GLY A 200 -8.27 -18.40 -5.86
N ALA A 201 -7.83 -17.37 -6.60
CA ALA A 201 -8.32 -15.99 -6.43
C ALA A 201 -9.82 -15.87 -6.76
N ARG A 202 -10.34 -16.75 -7.63
CA ARG A 202 -11.78 -16.86 -7.95
C ARG A 202 -12.64 -17.23 -6.74
N THR A 203 -12.05 -17.84 -5.72
CA THR A 203 -12.75 -18.31 -4.51
C THR A 203 -12.42 -17.48 -3.27
N ALA A 204 -11.31 -16.74 -3.28
CA ALA A 204 -10.91 -15.89 -2.17
C ALA A 204 -10.04 -14.71 -2.68
N PRO A 205 -10.31 -13.46 -2.26
CA PRO A 205 -9.48 -12.33 -2.64
C PRO A 205 -8.02 -12.50 -2.22
N ARG A 206 -7.11 -11.89 -2.98
CA ARG A 206 -5.66 -11.97 -2.76
C ARG A 206 -5.05 -10.58 -2.76
N ALA A 207 -3.99 -10.42 -1.97
CA ALA A 207 -3.21 -9.20 -1.92
C ALA A 207 -1.72 -9.50 -2.09
N VAL A 208 -1.02 -8.55 -2.67
CA VAL A 208 0.44 -8.52 -2.72
C VAL A 208 0.90 -7.35 -1.86
N ILE A 209 1.88 -7.60 -1.01
CA ILE A 209 2.57 -6.57 -0.25
C ILE A 209 4.07 -6.63 -0.50
N THR A 210 4.78 -5.55 -0.22
CA THR A 210 6.24 -5.48 -0.26
C THR A 210 6.76 -4.84 1.00
N ILE A 211 7.98 -5.20 1.39
CA ILE A 211 8.69 -4.51 2.47
C ILE A 211 10.08 -4.12 1.99
N PRO A 212 10.57 -2.93 2.37
CA PRO A 212 11.88 -2.47 1.97
C PRO A 212 12.96 -3.26 2.70
N ALA A 213 14.03 -3.67 2.01
CA ALA A 213 15.22 -4.24 2.64
C ALA A 213 15.75 -3.31 3.76
N GLU A 214 16.43 -3.86 4.77
CA GLU A 214 17.11 -3.00 5.75
C GLU A 214 18.25 -2.26 5.03
N ALA A 215 18.18 -0.93 5.01
CA ALA A 215 19.16 -0.08 4.35
C ALA A 215 19.26 1.28 5.06
N GLY A 216 20.50 1.78 5.22
CA GLY A 216 20.74 3.11 5.78
C GLY A 216 20.13 3.30 7.18
N SER A 217 19.26 4.30 7.30
CA SER A 217 18.54 4.66 8.54
C SER A 217 17.30 3.79 8.82
N PHE A 218 16.97 2.86 7.93
CA PHE A 218 15.80 2.00 8.05
C PHE A 218 16.11 0.79 8.95
N ASP A 219 15.97 1.01 10.26
CA ASP A 219 16.25 0.01 11.30
C ASP A 219 15.19 -1.11 11.39
N ALA A 220 15.45 -2.12 12.21
CA ALA A 220 14.54 -3.25 12.40
C ALA A 220 13.15 -2.84 12.92
N SER A 221 13.05 -1.75 13.69
CA SER A 221 11.76 -1.24 14.16
C SER A 221 10.99 -0.55 13.03
N ALA A 222 11.69 0.17 12.14
CA ALA A 222 11.13 0.73 10.93
C ALA A 222 10.58 -0.35 10.00
N ARG A 223 11.37 -1.41 9.78
CA ARG A 223 10.96 -2.56 8.98
C ARG A 223 9.75 -3.29 9.55
N ARG A 224 9.69 -3.42 10.88
CA ARG A 224 8.50 -3.94 11.56
C ARG A 224 7.29 -3.04 11.37
N ALA A 225 7.43 -1.73 11.55
CA ALA A 225 6.33 -0.79 11.38
C ALA A 225 5.75 -0.84 9.96
N VAL A 226 6.60 -0.92 8.93
CA VAL A 226 6.16 -1.12 7.54
C VAL A 226 5.49 -2.48 7.38
N LEU A 227 6.11 -3.60 7.78
CA LEU A 227 5.48 -4.91 7.64
C LEU A 227 4.08 -4.97 8.27
N GLU A 228 3.90 -4.38 9.44
CA GLU A 228 2.61 -4.34 10.12
C GLU A 228 1.60 -3.48 9.35
N HIS A 229 2.01 -2.29 8.89
CA HIS A 229 1.20 -1.38 8.06
C HIS A 229 0.72 -2.08 6.79
N GLU A 230 1.64 -2.64 6.02
CA GLU A 230 1.35 -3.38 4.78
C GLU A 230 0.48 -4.62 5.03
N ALA A 231 0.71 -5.35 6.12
CA ALA A 231 -0.13 -6.49 6.49
C ALA A 231 -1.57 -6.05 6.84
N GLY A 232 -1.75 -4.84 7.37
CA GLY A 232 -3.06 -4.20 7.57
C GLY A 232 -3.82 -4.05 6.26
N HIS A 233 -3.17 -3.52 5.22
CA HIS A 233 -3.74 -3.45 3.87
C HIS A 233 -4.01 -4.84 3.28
N GLY A 234 -3.07 -5.77 3.43
CA GLY A 234 -3.27 -7.16 3.03
C GLY A 234 -4.52 -7.78 3.66
N LEU A 235 -4.77 -7.52 4.95
CA LEU A 235 -6.01 -7.94 5.62
C LEU A 235 -7.23 -7.24 5.03
N PHE A 236 -7.18 -5.92 4.82
CA PHE A 236 -8.26 -5.15 4.20
C PHE A 236 -8.67 -5.70 2.84
N PHE A 237 -7.71 -6.01 1.96
CA PHE A 237 -8.00 -6.56 0.63
C PHE A 237 -8.49 -8.00 0.64
N THR A 238 -8.11 -8.79 1.64
CA THR A 238 -8.38 -10.24 1.67
C THR A 238 -9.58 -10.64 2.52
N ASP A 239 -10.04 -9.77 3.42
CA ASP A 239 -11.20 -9.98 4.28
C ASP A 239 -12.31 -8.94 3.98
N PRO A 240 -13.33 -9.30 3.17
CA PRO A 240 -14.41 -8.39 2.82
C PRO A 240 -15.23 -7.89 4.02
N ALA A 241 -15.33 -8.68 5.10
CA ALA A 241 -16.04 -8.25 6.30
C ALA A 241 -15.25 -7.17 7.05
N PHE A 242 -13.93 -7.34 7.13
CA PHE A 242 -13.04 -6.32 7.68
C PHE A 242 -13.05 -5.04 6.83
N ALA A 243 -12.94 -5.15 5.50
CA ALA A 243 -13.03 -4.00 4.60
C ALA A 243 -14.34 -3.21 4.76
N ALA A 244 -15.46 -3.93 4.87
CA ALA A 244 -16.77 -3.33 5.10
C ALA A 244 -16.85 -2.64 6.47
N GLN A 245 -16.24 -3.21 7.52
CA GLN A 245 -16.16 -2.58 8.83
C GLN A 245 -15.37 -1.27 8.77
N VAL A 246 -14.18 -1.28 8.17
CA VAL A 246 -13.31 -0.10 8.04
C VAL A 246 -14.01 1.00 7.25
N THR A 247 -14.62 0.64 6.11
CA THR A 247 -15.37 1.58 5.27
C THR A 247 -16.56 2.19 6.02
N ARG A 248 -17.27 1.38 6.82
CA ARG A 248 -18.38 1.86 7.66
C ARG A 248 -17.86 2.79 8.76
N ALA A 249 -16.77 2.44 9.44
CA ALA A 249 -16.18 3.28 10.48
C ALA A 249 -15.78 4.66 9.91
N TRP A 250 -15.10 4.68 8.77
CA TRP A 250 -14.73 5.93 8.07
C TRP A 250 -15.94 6.81 7.75
N ARG A 251 -17.06 6.21 7.32
CA ARG A 251 -18.26 6.94 6.93
C ARG A 251 -19.11 7.40 8.12
N GLU A 252 -19.25 6.55 9.13
CA GLU A 252 -20.28 6.70 10.17
C GLU A 252 -19.72 7.07 11.54
N VAL A 253 -18.47 6.73 11.84
CA VAL A 253 -17.83 7.00 13.14
C VAL A 253 -16.96 8.24 13.08
N PHE A 254 -16.23 8.45 11.99
CA PHE A 254 -15.42 9.65 11.81
C PHE A 254 -16.32 10.85 11.58
N THR A 255 -16.02 11.94 12.25
CA THR A 255 -16.55 13.26 11.92
C THR A 255 -15.89 13.80 10.64
N GLU A 256 -16.52 14.79 10.00
CA GLU A 256 -15.92 15.39 8.81
C GLU A 256 -14.57 16.08 9.12
N ALA A 257 -14.45 16.70 10.30
CA ALA A 257 -13.19 17.32 10.73
C ALA A 257 -12.04 16.30 10.86
N GLU A 258 -12.34 15.09 11.35
CA GLU A 258 -11.37 13.99 11.44
C GLU A 258 -11.01 13.45 10.05
N ARG A 259 -12.00 13.26 9.17
CA ARG A 259 -11.73 12.86 7.77
C ARG A 259 -10.87 13.91 7.05
N ASP A 260 -11.15 15.19 7.26
CA ASP A 260 -10.35 16.27 6.67
C ASP A 260 -8.93 16.33 7.23
N ALA A 261 -8.72 15.98 8.51
CA ALA A 261 -7.38 15.84 9.06
C ALA A 261 -6.59 14.75 8.34
N PHE A 262 -7.20 13.57 8.15
CA PHE A 262 -6.60 12.48 7.37
C PHE A 262 -6.34 12.88 5.91
N ARG A 263 -7.31 13.49 5.22
CA ARG A 263 -7.11 13.95 3.84
C ARG A 263 -5.94 14.93 3.74
N ARG A 264 -5.78 15.86 4.69
CA ARG A 264 -4.62 16.78 4.70
C ARG A 264 -3.30 16.04 4.91
N PHE A 265 -3.27 15.12 5.86
CA PHE A 265 -2.09 14.28 6.14
C PHE A 265 -1.71 13.44 4.90
N LEU A 266 -2.64 12.65 4.36
CA LEU A 266 -2.40 11.78 3.20
C LEU A 266 -2.12 12.56 1.91
N LYS A 267 -2.70 13.75 1.75
CA LYS A 267 -2.34 14.65 0.64
C LYS A 267 -0.88 15.08 0.71
N ALA A 268 -0.35 15.34 1.91
CA ALA A 268 1.04 15.70 2.10
C ALA A 268 2.00 14.54 1.73
N GLU A 269 1.54 13.30 1.91
CA GLU A 269 2.24 12.07 1.49
C GLU A 269 2.02 11.74 -0.02
N GLY A 270 1.21 12.52 -0.75
CA GLY A 270 1.05 12.42 -2.20
C GLY A 270 -0.11 11.54 -2.68
N TYR A 271 -0.97 11.07 -1.77
CA TYR A 271 -2.14 10.25 -2.11
C TYR A 271 -3.26 11.04 -2.78
N ASP A 272 -4.03 10.36 -3.64
CA ASP A 272 -5.26 10.91 -4.20
C ASP A 272 -6.42 10.93 -3.19
N THR A 273 -6.61 12.09 -2.57
CA THR A 273 -7.68 12.29 -1.58
C THR A 273 -9.11 12.26 -2.12
N SER A 274 -9.30 12.20 -3.44
CA SER A 274 -10.64 12.03 -4.01
C SER A 274 -11.17 10.59 -3.87
N LEU A 275 -10.30 9.65 -3.54
CA LEU A 275 -10.60 8.24 -3.40
C LEU A 275 -10.97 7.90 -1.95
N GLU A 276 -12.25 8.00 -1.61
CA GLU A 276 -12.74 7.75 -0.25
C GLU A 276 -12.39 6.34 0.28
N TRP A 277 -12.33 5.34 -0.60
CA TRP A 277 -11.92 3.98 -0.21
C TRP A 277 -10.45 3.94 0.22
N LEU A 278 -9.57 4.67 -0.49
CA LEU A 278 -8.15 4.78 -0.18
C LEU A 278 -7.96 5.50 1.15
N MET A 279 -8.70 6.59 1.37
CA MET A 279 -8.67 7.31 2.65
C MET A 279 -9.07 6.42 3.83
N ALA A 280 -10.10 5.58 3.67
CA ALA A 280 -10.51 4.64 4.70
C ALA A 280 -9.45 3.54 4.95
N ASN A 281 -8.85 3.01 3.89
CA ASN A 281 -7.79 1.99 3.96
C ASN A 281 -6.54 2.54 4.68
N GLU A 282 -6.05 3.70 4.24
CA GLU A 282 -4.91 4.40 4.83
C GLU A 282 -5.15 4.80 6.29
N ALA A 283 -6.31 5.37 6.60
CA ALA A 283 -6.65 5.74 7.97
C ALA A 283 -6.60 4.52 8.92
N MET A 284 -7.07 3.36 8.46
CA MET A 284 -6.97 2.11 9.20
C MET A 284 -5.52 1.67 9.38
N ALA A 285 -4.71 1.67 8.32
CA ALA A 285 -3.33 1.23 8.38
C ALA A 285 -2.52 2.09 9.37
N TYR A 286 -2.62 3.42 9.28
CA TYR A 286 -1.95 4.33 10.19
C TYR A 286 -2.45 4.22 11.64
N LEU A 287 -3.77 4.19 11.87
CA LEU A 287 -4.30 4.16 13.25
C LEU A 287 -4.03 2.84 13.96
N VAL A 288 -4.19 1.73 13.26
CA VAL A 288 -4.28 0.39 13.85
C VAL A 288 -2.98 -0.40 13.66
N PHE A 289 -2.31 -0.24 12.52
CA PHE A 289 -1.18 -1.08 12.11
C PHE A 289 0.16 -0.33 12.04
N THR A 290 0.20 0.95 12.40
CA THR A 290 1.44 1.73 12.54
C THR A 290 1.63 2.22 13.98
N PRO A 291 2.07 1.36 14.90
CA PRO A 291 2.21 1.72 16.32
C PRO A 291 3.43 2.60 16.62
N ASP A 292 4.42 2.64 15.72
CA ASP A 292 5.66 3.40 15.91
C ASP A 292 5.43 4.88 15.58
N THR A 293 5.47 5.71 16.64
CA THR A 293 5.16 7.14 16.58
C THR A 293 6.20 7.97 15.84
N ARG A 294 7.34 7.38 15.46
CA ARG A 294 8.28 8.01 14.52
C ARG A 294 7.62 8.17 13.15
N PHE A 295 6.74 7.25 12.76
CA PHE A 295 6.06 7.25 11.46
C PHE A 295 4.69 7.90 11.52
N PHE A 296 3.93 7.68 12.59
CA PHE A 296 2.62 8.26 12.74
C PHE A 296 2.22 8.45 14.19
N ASP A 297 1.89 9.68 14.55
CA ASP A 297 1.40 10.07 15.85
C ASP A 297 0.08 10.84 15.66
N PRO A 298 -1.07 10.30 16.11
CA PRO A 298 -2.36 10.95 15.92
C PRO A 298 -2.45 12.38 16.49
N ALA A 299 -1.71 12.68 17.57
CA ALA A 299 -1.71 14.01 18.15
C ALA A 299 -0.88 14.98 17.31
N ARG A 300 0.31 14.56 16.85
CA ARG A 300 1.17 15.38 15.99
C ARG A 300 0.59 15.58 14.59
N ASP A 301 0.15 14.49 13.97
CA ASP A 301 -0.12 14.46 12.52
C ASP A 301 -1.57 14.82 12.21
N LEU A 302 -2.49 14.58 13.15
CA LEU A 302 -3.92 14.83 12.96
C LEU A 302 -4.51 15.82 13.98
N GLY A 303 -3.79 16.15 15.05
CA GLY A 303 -4.31 16.99 16.13
C GLY A 303 -5.35 16.29 17.00
N LEU A 304 -5.37 14.95 17.02
CA LEU A 304 -6.32 14.17 17.81
C LEU A 304 -5.81 14.00 19.24
N ASP A 305 -6.70 14.19 20.22
CA ASP A 305 -6.40 13.77 21.58
C ASP A 305 -6.38 12.23 21.70
N PRO A 306 -5.77 11.67 22.77
CA PRO A 306 -5.67 10.23 22.93
C PRO A 306 -7.02 9.49 22.96
N ALA A 307 -8.07 10.10 23.49
CA ALA A 307 -9.39 9.48 23.58
C ALA A 307 -10.09 9.43 22.21
N ALA A 308 -9.95 10.49 21.42
CA ALA A 308 -10.40 10.53 20.03
C ALA A 308 -9.64 9.48 19.20
N ALA A 309 -8.31 9.44 19.28
CA ALA A 309 -7.51 8.46 18.55
C ALA A 309 -7.90 7.01 18.92
N GLU A 310 -8.09 6.71 20.20
CA GLU A 310 -8.49 5.37 20.64
C GLU A 310 -9.92 5.00 20.21
N ARG A 311 -10.85 5.97 20.19
CA ARG A 311 -12.20 5.76 19.64
C ARG A 311 -12.13 5.34 18.17
N LEU A 312 -11.34 6.04 17.35
CA LEU A 312 -11.19 5.73 15.92
C LEU A 312 -10.51 4.38 15.72
N ARG A 313 -9.45 4.09 16.49
CA ARG A 313 -8.80 2.76 16.49
C ARG A 313 -9.77 1.64 16.82
N ALA A 314 -10.56 1.79 17.88
CA ALA A 314 -11.52 0.77 18.31
C ALA A 314 -12.55 0.46 17.21
N ALA A 315 -12.98 1.46 16.44
CA ALA A 315 -13.90 1.28 15.33
C ALA A 315 -13.28 0.54 14.12
N MET A 316 -11.97 0.69 13.91
CA MET A 316 -11.24 0.11 12.78
C MET A 316 -10.46 -1.17 13.10
N ARG A 317 -10.33 -1.57 14.37
CA ARG A 317 -9.62 -2.81 14.74
C ARG A 317 -10.33 -4.05 14.18
N PRO A 318 -9.58 -5.03 13.66
CA PRO A 318 -10.18 -6.28 13.21
C PRO A 318 -10.86 -6.99 14.38
N ALA A 319 -12.01 -7.61 14.11
CA ALA A 319 -12.66 -8.47 15.09
C ALA A 319 -11.72 -9.65 15.44
N PRO A 320 -11.75 -10.16 16.69
CA PRO A 320 -11.02 -11.37 17.03
C PRO A 320 -11.44 -12.50 16.09
N ARG A 321 -10.47 -13.13 15.42
CA ARG A 321 -10.74 -14.32 14.60
C ARG A 321 -11.22 -15.43 15.53
N ARG A 322 -12.40 -15.97 15.26
CA ARG A 322 -13.00 -17.09 16.00
C ARG A 322 -12.46 -18.43 15.50
#